data_AF-A0A2G5QL56-F1
#
_entry.id   AF-A0A2G5QL56-F1
#
_cell.length_a   1.000
_cell.length_b   1.000
_cell.length_c   1.000
_cell.angle_alpha   90.00
_cell.angle_beta   90.00
_cell.angle_gamma   90.00
#
_symmetry.space_group_name_H-M   'P 1'
#
loop_
_entity.id
_entity.type
_entity.pdbx_description
1 polymer ?
#
loop_
_entity_poly.entity_id
_entity_poly.type
_entity_poly.pdbx_seq_one_letter_code
_entity_poly.pdbx_strand_id
1 'polypeptide(L)'
;MGEALKAFYVTDEDEKATVVFATQNRIARREGANEIDCEWGEVSCCRAKEFDSYAPGPVPKLALLDNGWWMTCHGCERRIEGGYVHDDHGDRDEHETAPVEIGQGIWCSQDCHDADVKDRMERRVAEQWCTAIAAADLMARYPEVTIRTRPDSFCLHAYVQRVGGLYAAKQVRIQFDFPGGKYGGCWCLEEGEAEFSASIAFGDLEAWYIFRGKTPEEAARLVEEHRRPKARVAAPTPSSRGVA
;
A
#
# COMPACT_ATOMS: atom_id res chain seq x y z
N MET A 1 -18.93 -1.68 41.45
CA MET A 1 -18.46 -0.45 40.77
C MET A 1 -17.12 -0.77 40.16
N GLY A 2 -17.00 -0.80 38.84
CA GLY A 2 -15.71 -1.06 38.18
C GLY A 2 -14.72 0.07 38.50
N GLU A 3 -13.44 -0.26 38.65
CA GLU A 3 -12.39 0.73 38.88
C GLU A 3 -12.32 1.71 37.70
N ALA A 4 -12.14 3.01 37.98
CA ALA A 4 -12.03 4.03 36.95
C ALA A 4 -10.76 3.80 36.10
N LEU A 5 -10.92 3.84 34.78
CA LEU A 5 -9.80 3.79 33.84
C LEU A 5 -8.95 5.06 33.97
N LYS A 6 -7.64 4.88 33.84
CA LYS A 6 -6.62 5.91 33.96
C LYS A 6 -5.75 5.88 32.70
N ALA A 7 -5.35 7.05 32.22
CA ALA A 7 -4.44 7.13 31.08
C ALA A 7 -2.98 6.83 31.47
N PHE A 8 -2.32 6.01 30.66
CA PHE A 8 -0.91 5.69 30.79
C PHE A 8 -0.21 5.94 29.46
N TYR A 9 0.92 6.64 29.52
CA TYR A 9 1.84 6.82 28.42
C TYR A 9 2.75 5.60 28.34
N VAL A 10 2.75 4.93 27.19
CA VAL A 10 3.62 3.78 26.91
C VAL A 10 4.51 4.17 25.74
N THR A 11 5.82 3.99 25.89
CA THR A 11 6.83 4.36 24.89
C THR A 11 7.95 3.32 24.84
N ASP A 12 8.55 3.12 23.67
CA ASP A 12 9.81 2.36 23.53
C ASP A 12 11.04 3.31 23.46
N GLU A 13 12.21 2.75 23.16
CA GLU A 13 13.47 3.49 22.94
C GLU A 13 13.55 4.15 21.55
N ASP A 14 12.71 3.73 20.60
CA ASP A 14 12.65 4.19 19.20
C ASP A 14 11.56 5.26 18.95
N GLU A 15 11.14 5.96 20.02
CA GLU A 15 10.10 6.99 20.01
C GLU A 15 8.69 6.54 19.57
N LYS A 16 8.41 5.23 19.50
CA LYS A 16 7.03 4.76 19.33
C LYS A 16 6.31 4.91 20.65
N ALA A 17 5.18 5.60 20.61
CA ALA A 17 4.39 5.83 21.81
C ALA A 17 2.88 5.72 21.60
N THR A 18 2.17 5.39 22.67
CA THR A 18 0.71 5.31 22.70
C THR A 18 0.16 5.68 24.08
N VAL A 19 -1.10 6.11 24.14
CA VAL A 19 -1.83 6.34 25.38
C VAL A 19 -2.86 5.23 25.59
N VAL A 20 -2.72 4.48 26.69
CA VAL A 20 -3.60 3.37 27.04
C VAL A 20 -4.42 3.69 28.27
N PHE A 21 -5.72 3.41 28.21
CA PHE A 21 -6.63 3.52 29.34
C PHE A 21 -6.76 2.18 30.07
N ALA A 22 -6.27 2.11 31.31
CA ALA A 22 -6.34 0.91 32.12
C ALA A 22 -6.61 1.23 33.60
N THR A 23 -7.03 0.23 34.38
CA THR A 23 -7.18 0.40 35.84
C THR A 23 -5.82 0.42 36.54
N GLN A 24 -4.83 -0.28 35.97
CA GLN A 24 -3.50 -0.51 36.55
C GLN A 24 -2.40 -0.39 35.50
N ASN A 25 -1.22 0.09 35.94
CA ASN A 25 -0.02 0.24 35.10
C ASN A 25 0.39 -1.06 34.40
N ARG A 26 0.28 -2.21 35.09
CA ARG A 26 0.63 -3.51 34.50
C ARG A 26 -0.26 -3.89 33.31
N ILE A 27 -1.54 -3.51 33.34
CA ILE A 27 -2.44 -3.78 32.21
C ILE A 27 -2.09 -2.81 31.07
N ALA A 28 -1.95 -1.52 31.37
CA ALA A 28 -1.59 -0.51 30.38
C ALA A 28 -0.29 -0.83 29.64
N ARG A 29 0.75 -1.24 30.35
CA ARG A 29 2.04 -1.62 29.74
C ARG A 29 1.91 -2.77 28.75
N ARG A 30 0.97 -3.72 28.98
CA ARG A 30 0.82 -4.91 28.14
C ARG A 30 0.09 -4.54 26.86
N GLU A 31 -1.05 -3.88 27.02
CA GLU A 31 -1.85 -3.44 25.88
C GLU A 31 -1.07 -2.41 25.05
N GLY A 32 -0.32 -1.52 25.69
CA GLY A 32 0.51 -0.54 25.00
C GLY A 32 1.69 -1.16 24.25
N ALA A 33 2.38 -2.13 24.86
CA ALA A 33 3.43 -2.89 24.17
C ALA A 33 2.89 -3.61 22.92
N ASN A 34 1.70 -4.22 23.03
CA ASN A 34 1.04 -4.85 21.89
C ASN A 34 0.67 -3.83 20.79
N GLU A 35 0.17 -2.65 21.18
CA GLU A 35 -0.24 -1.60 20.24
C GLU A 35 0.94 -1.04 19.42
N ILE A 36 2.12 -0.90 20.04
CA ILE A 36 3.33 -0.39 19.36
C ILE A 36 4.25 -1.49 18.81
N ASP A 37 3.79 -2.76 18.84
CA ASP A 37 4.52 -3.95 18.40
C ASP A 37 5.92 -4.06 19.01
N CYS A 38 5.98 -4.00 20.35
CA CYS A 38 7.21 -4.02 21.14
C CYS A 38 7.12 -5.05 22.28
N GLU A 39 8.26 -5.59 22.73
CA GLU A 39 8.25 -6.53 23.84
C GLU A 39 7.93 -5.84 25.17
N TRP A 40 7.24 -6.56 26.06
CA TRP A 40 6.88 -6.06 27.38
C TRP A 40 8.07 -5.46 28.17
N GLY A 41 9.26 -6.07 28.03
CA GLY A 41 10.48 -5.65 28.73
C GLY A 41 11.09 -4.35 28.19
N GLU A 42 10.78 -3.99 26.95
CA GLU A 42 11.42 -2.91 26.18
C GLU A 42 10.62 -1.60 26.23
N VAL A 43 9.39 -1.64 26.77
CA VAL A 43 8.57 -0.44 26.92
C VAL A 43 8.67 0.20 28.30
N SER A 44 8.68 1.53 28.34
CA SER A 44 8.43 2.33 29.53
C SER A 44 6.93 2.61 29.66
N CYS A 45 6.40 2.64 30.89
CA CYS A 45 4.99 2.93 31.15
C CYS A 45 4.82 3.91 32.31
N CYS A 46 4.38 5.11 31.99
CA CYS A 46 4.23 6.24 32.90
C CYS A 46 2.76 6.64 33.02
N ARG A 47 2.40 7.31 34.12
CA ARG A 47 1.05 7.85 34.29
C ARG A 47 0.91 9.17 33.54
N ALA A 48 -0.08 9.28 32.65
CA ALA A 48 -0.40 10.52 31.92
C ALA A 48 -1.76 11.06 32.38
N LYS A 49 -1.78 11.87 33.43
CA LYS A 49 -3.03 12.34 34.09
C LYS A 49 -3.79 13.34 33.22
N GLU A 50 -3.05 14.10 32.41
CA GLU A 50 -3.52 15.05 31.42
C GLU A 50 -4.54 14.45 30.44
N PHE A 51 -4.50 13.14 30.20
CA PHE A 51 -5.41 12.46 29.27
C PHE A 51 -6.58 11.71 29.92
N ASP A 52 -6.74 11.77 31.25
CA ASP A 52 -7.78 11.00 31.95
C ASP A 52 -9.21 11.29 31.49
N SER A 53 -9.47 12.54 31.11
CA SER A 53 -10.78 12.98 30.62
C SER A 53 -11.20 12.30 29.32
N TYR A 54 -10.26 11.72 28.57
CA TYR A 54 -10.52 11.04 27.31
C TYR A 54 -10.82 9.55 27.47
N ALA A 55 -10.86 9.00 28.70
CA ALA A 55 -11.17 7.59 28.92
C ALA A 55 -12.57 7.22 28.39
N PRO A 56 -12.75 6.06 27.72
CA PRO A 56 -11.80 4.97 27.49
C PRO A 56 -10.90 5.12 26.24
N GLY A 57 -10.88 6.29 25.61
CA GLY A 57 -10.07 6.60 24.44
C GLY A 57 -10.82 6.45 23.11
N PRO A 58 -10.15 6.74 21.97
CA PRO A 58 -8.77 7.24 21.89
C PRO A 58 -8.62 8.69 22.34
N VAL A 59 -7.40 9.12 22.66
CA VAL A 59 -7.09 10.55 22.83
C VAL A 59 -7.09 11.22 21.45
N PRO A 60 -7.79 12.35 21.25
CA PRO A 60 -7.73 13.10 19.99
C PRO A 60 -6.28 13.48 19.64
N LYS A 61 -5.91 13.40 18.37
CA LYS A 61 -4.54 13.70 17.93
C LYS A 61 -4.15 15.15 18.19
N LEU A 62 -5.09 16.08 18.07
CA LEU A 62 -4.85 17.49 18.42
C LEU A 62 -4.49 17.64 19.91
N ALA A 63 -5.17 16.92 20.80
CA ALA A 63 -4.85 16.94 22.23
C ALA A 63 -3.47 16.32 22.52
N LEU A 64 -3.05 15.31 21.76
CA LEU A 64 -1.68 14.75 21.85
C LEU A 64 -0.64 15.79 21.41
N LEU A 65 -0.86 16.46 20.27
CA LEU A 65 0.04 17.53 19.78
C LEU A 65 0.18 18.68 20.80
N ASP A 66 -0.93 19.11 21.40
CA ASP A 66 -0.94 20.15 22.44
C ASP A 66 -0.12 19.76 23.68
N ASN A 67 0.08 18.46 23.91
CA ASN A 67 0.89 17.92 25.00
C ASN A 67 2.30 17.50 24.54
N GLY A 68 2.78 18.05 23.42
CA GLY A 68 4.17 17.92 22.98
C GLY A 68 4.46 16.63 22.19
N TRP A 69 3.43 15.92 21.72
CA TRP A 69 3.63 14.82 20.79
C TRP A 69 3.91 15.35 19.40
N TRP A 70 4.57 14.53 18.59
CA TRP A 70 4.67 14.75 17.16
C TRP A 70 3.86 13.70 16.40
N MET A 71 3.38 14.06 15.21
CA MET A 71 2.59 13.18 14.34
C MET A 71 3.04 13.35 12.89
N THR A 72 2.93 12.30 12.09
CA THR A 72 3.15 12.40 10.65
C THR A 72 1.89 12.91 9.94
N CYS A 73 2.04 13.98 9.16
CA CYS A 73 0.96 14.49 8.31
C CYS A 73 0.52 13.44 7.29
N HIS A 74 -0.77 13.12 7.23
CA HIS A 74 -1.34 12.14 6.31
C HIS A 74 -1.26 12.51 4.82
N GLY A 75 -1.11 13.81 4.51
CA GLY A 75 -1.07 14.30 3.14
C GLY A 75 0.34 14.49 2.60
N CYS A 76 1.20 15.20 3.35
CA CYS A 76 2.56 15.51 2.90
C CYS A 76 3.67 14.72 3.62
N GLU A 77 3.32 13.81 4.53
CA GLU A 77 4.25 12.92 5.23
C GLU A 77 5.28 13.61 6.13
N ARG A 78 5.20 14.94 6.28
CA ARG A 78 6.06 15.72 7.16
C ARG A 78 5.64 15.62 8.63
N ARG A 79 6.61 15.73 9.54
CA ARG A 79 6.39 15.75 11.01
C ARG A 79 5.69 17.04 11.43
N ILE A 80 4.61 16.90 12.19
CA ILE A 80 3.85 17.98 12.84
C ILE A 80 4.21 17.96 14.33
N GLU A 81 4.70 19.07 14.87
CA GLU A 81 5.06 19.20 16.28
C GLU A 81 4.84 20.64 16.77
N GLY A 82 4.14 20.79 17.89
CA GLY A 82 3.95 22.10 18.54
C GLY A 82 3.32 23.18 17.65
N GLY A 83 2.47 22.79 16.69
CA GLY A 83 1.85 23.69 15.72
C GLY A 83 2.73 24.01 14.51
N TYR A 84 3.91 23.40 14.37
CA TYR A 84 4.81 23.59 13.23
C TYR A 84 4.97 22.31 12.43
N VAL A 85 5.41 22.45 11.19
CA VAL A 85 5.82 21.33 10.35
C VAL A 85 7.34 21.36 10.21
N HIS A 86 7.96 20.20 10.21
CA HIS A 86 9.38 20.06 9.92
C HIS A 86 9.58 19.72 8.44
N ASP A 87 10.60 20.28 7.82
CA ASP A 87 11.00 19.92 6.47
C ASP A 87 11.74 18.57 6.42
N ASP A 88 12.16 18.16 5.22
CA ASP A 88 12.86 16.89 5.00
C ASP A 88 14.25 16.84 5.67
N HIS A 89 14.78 17.99 6.11
CA HIS A 89 16.03 18.11 6.86
C HIS A 89 15.81 18.11 8.38
N GLY A 90 14.55 18.06 8.83
CA GLY A 90 14.18 18.13 10.24
C GLY A 90 14.13 19.54 10.79
N ASP A 91 14.34 20.56 9.96
CA ASP A 91 14.28 21.96 10.35
C ASP A 91 12.82 22.41 10.46
N ARG A 92 12.54 23.21 11.48
CA ARG A 92 11.20 23.77 11.70
C ARG A 92 10.89 24.78 10.59
N ASP A 93 9.78 24.57 9.88
CA ASP A 93 9.21 25.58 9.00
C ASP A 93 8.82 26.81 9.83
N GLU A 94 9.21 28.00 9.37
CA GLU A 94 8.94 29.26 10.06
C GLU A 94 7.44 29.56 10.14
N HIS A 95 6.62 28.92 9.30
CA HIS A 95 5.18 29.10 9.28
C HIS A 95 4.49 28.22 10.32
N GLU A 96 3.83 28.88 11.27
CA GLU A 96 2.87 28.21 12.15
C GLU A 96 1.76 27.59 11.29
N THR A 97 1.47 26.34 11.57
CA THR A 97 0.45 25.54 10.90
C THR A 97 -0.77 25.41 11.79
N ALA A 98 -1.92 25.10 11.19
CA ALA A 98 -3.15 24.82 11.90
C ALA A 98 -3.53 23.36 11.63
N PRO A 99 -2.99 22.39 12.40
CA PRO A 99 -3.27 20.99 12.18
C PRO A 99 -4.78 20.71 12.27
N VAL A 100 -5.26 19.84 11.38
CA VAL A 100 -6.67 19.42 11.35
C VAL A 100 -6.75 17.91 11.53
N GLU A 101 -7.64 17.48 12.42
CA GLU A 101 -7.95 16.06 12.65
C GLU A 101 -9.29 15.73 11.98
N ILE A 102 -9.27 14.82 11.01
CA ILE A 102 -10.45 14.38 10.25
C ILE A 102 -10.46 12.85 10.19
N GLY A 103 -11.48 12.24 10.81
CA GLY A 103 -11.56 10.78 10.95
C GLY A 103 -10.38 10.23 11.75
N GLN A 104 -9.62 9.30 11.18
CA GLN A 104 -8.42 8.75 11.81
C GLN A 104 -7.12 9.44 11.38
N GLY A 105 -7.17 10.43 10.47
CA GLY A 105 -5.98 11.13 10.00
C GLY A 105 -5.75 12.47 10.68
N ILE A 106 -4.52 12.96 10.57
CA ILE A 106 -4.14 14.33 10.90
C ILE A 106 -3.37 14.95 9.73
N TRP A 107 -3.68 16.20 9.41
CA TRP A 107 -3.00 16.98 8.39
C TRP A 107 -2.45 18.25 9.00
N CYS A 108 -1.36 18.77 8.44
CA CYS A 108 -0.77 20.02 8.93
C CYS A 108 -1.65 21.25 8.66
N SER A 109 -2.57 21.18 7.70
CA SER A 109 -3.51 22.24 7.38
C SER A 109 -4.73 21.70 6.64
N GLN A 110 -5.81 22.49 6.60
CA GLN A 110 -6.99 22.20 5.78
C GLN A 110 -6.63 22.09 4.29
N ASP A 111 -5.75 22.96 3.79
CA ASP A 111 -5.27 22.91 2.41
C ASP A 111 -4.55 21.60 2.09
N CYS A 112 -3.74 21.10 3.04
CA CYS A 112 -3.06 19.82 2.89
C CYS A 112 -4.05 18.64 2.87
N HIS A 113 -5.08 18.68 3.72
CA HIS A 113 -6.16 17.70 3.68
C HIS A 113 -6.89 17.73 2.33
N ASP A 114 -7.28 18.90 1.84
CA ASP A 114 -8.06 19.01 0.61
C ASP A 114 -7.23 18.59 -0.62
N ALA A 115 -5.93 18.90 -0.63
CA ALA A 115 -5.00 18.42 -1.64
C ALA A 115 -4.85 16.89 -1.63
N ASP A 116 -4.68 16.29 -0.45
CA ASP A 116 -4.59 14.83 -0.27
C ASP A 116 -5.88 14.12 -0.70
N VAL A 117 -7.05 14.62 -0.28
CA VAL A 117 -8.34 14.08 -0.69
C VAL A 117 -8.50 14.14 -2.21
N LYS A 118 -8.17 15.29 -2.82
CA LYS A 118 -8.21 15.45 -4.27
C LYS A 118 -7.27 14.46 -4.97
N ASP A 119 -6.03 14.34 -4.51
CA ASP A 119 -5.02 13.42 -5.05
C ASP A 119 -5.51 11.96 -4.99
N ARG A 120 -6.02 11.53 -3.83
CA ARG A 120 -6.59 10.18 -3.64
C ARG A 120 -7.79 9.92 -4.56
N MET A 121 -8.65 10.92 -4.76
CA MET A 121 -9.79 10.82 -5.69
C MET A 121 -9.31 10.69 -7.14
N GLU A 122 -8.38 11.54 -7.57
CA GLU A 122 -7.79 11.50 -8.91
C GLU A 122 -7.10 10.15 -9.18
N ARG A 123 -6.32 9.65 -8.21
CA ARG A 123 -5.68 8.33 -8.26
C ARG A 123 -6.71 7.24 -8.47
N ARG A 124 -7.76 7.21 -7.64
CA ARG A 124 -8.80 6.18 -7.71
C ARG A 124 -9.52 6.19 -9.06
N VAL A 125 -9.81 7.37 -9.61
CA VAL A 125 -10.40 7.50 -10.95
C VAL A 125 -9.44 6.95 -12.01
N ALA A 126 -8.15 7.27 -11.92
CA ALA A 126 -7.14 6.75 -12.85
C ALA A 126 -7.02 5.21 -12.78
N GLU A 127 -6.96 4.62 -11.57
CA GLU A 127 -6.92 3.16 -11.38
C GLU A 127 -8.15 2.46 -11.99
N GLN A 128 -9.34 3.02 -11.74
CA GLN A 128 -10.59 2.52 -12.33
C GLN A 128 -10.60 2.62 -13.85
N TRP A 129 -10.08 3.72 -14.39
CA TRP A 129 -10.00 3.89 -15.84
C TRP A 129 -9.00 2.90 -16.48
N CYS A 130 -7.82 2.71 -15.89
CA CYS A 130 -6.83 1.76 -16.37
C CYS A 130 -7.39 0.32 -16.39
N THR A 131 -8.07 -0.10 -15.32
CA THR A 131 -8.69 -1.44 -15.28
C THR A 131 -9.83 -1.59 -16.29
N ALA A 132 -10.63 -0.53 -16.52
CA ALA A 132 -11.66 -0.53 -17.54
C ALA A 132 -11.10 -0.64 -18.98
N ILE A 133 -10.01 0.06 -19.28
CA ILE A 133 -9.32 -0.05 -20.58
C ILE A 133 -8.79 -1.47 -20.78
N ALA A 134 -8.12 -2.03 -19.77
CA ALA A 134 -7.56 -3.37 -19.86
C ALA A 134 -8.65 -4.45 -20.02
N ALA A 135 -9.77 -4.30 -19.31
CA ALA A 135 -10.94 -5.17 -19.46
C ALA A 135 -11.53 -5.08 -20.88
N ALA A 136 -11.66 -3.86 -21.42
CA ALA A 136 -12.17 -3.65 -22.78
C ALA A 136 -11.23 -4.24 -23.85
N ASP A 137 -9.92 -4.05 -23.74
CA ASP A 137 -8.93 -4.65 -24.65
C ASP A 137 -8.98 -6.19 -24.59
N LEU A 138 -9.04 -6.76 -23.39
CA LEU A 138 -9.16 -8.21 -23.20
C LEU A 138 -10.42 -8.77 -23.88
N MET A 139 -11.59 -8.18 -23.61
CA MET A 139 -12.86 -8.63 -24.18
C MET A 139 -12.94 -8.40 -25.69
N ALA A 140 -12.29 -7.37 -26.22
CA ALA A 140 -12.21 -7.14 -27.66
C ALA A 140 -11.35 -8.18 -28.37
N ARG A 141 -10.24 -8.59 -27.75
CA ARG A 141 -9.33 -9.63 -28.30
C ARG A 141 -9.87 -11.05 -28.12
N TYR A 142 -10.55 -11.31 -27.00
CA TYR A 142 -11.06 -12.63 -26.65
C TYR A 142 -12.49 -12.52 -26.07
N PRO A 143 -13.52 -12.43 -26.92
CA PRO A 143 -14.91 -12.21 -26.46
C PRO A 143 -15.49 -13.33 -25.58
N GLU A 144 -14.91 -14.53 -25.63
CA GLU A 144 -15.36 -15.71 -24.87
C GLU A 144 -14.79 -15.79 -23.45
N VAL A 145 -13.91 -14.85 -23.06
CA VAL A 145 -13.35 -14.81 -21.70
C VAL A 145 -14.35 -14.23 -20.71
N THR A 146 -14.27 -14.69 -19.47
CA THR A 146 -15.06 -14.14 -18.36
C THR A 146 -14.11 -13.45 -17.38
N ILE A 147 -14.25 -12.13 -17.22
CA ILE A 147 -13.47 -11.38 -16.24
C ILE A 147 -13.95 -11.73 -14.83
N ARG A 148 -13.01 -12.01 -13.94
CA ARG A 148 -13.32 -12.30 -12.54
C ARG A 148 -13.62 -11.01 -11.80
N THR A 149 -14.77 -10.97 -11.13
CA THR A 149 -15.22 -9.82 -10.32
C THR A 149 -15.54 -10.29 -8.91
N ARG A 150 -14.50 -10.52 -8.11
CA ARG A 150 -14.65 -10.83 -6.69
C ARG A 150 -14.37 -9.57 -5.86
N PRO A 151 -15.28 -9.16 -4.96
CA PRO A 151 -15.16 -7.91 -4.20
C PRO A 151 -13.91 -7.80 -3.31
N ASP A 152 -13.27 -8.92 -2.98
CA ASP A 152 -12.23 -9.08 -1.96
C ASP A 152 -10.88 -9.56 -2.53
N SER A 153 -10.73 -9.57 -3.85
CA SER A 153 -9.51 -10.08 -4.48
C SER A 153 -8.98 -9.13 -5.55
N PHE A 154 -7.66 -9.19 -5.76
CA PHE A 154 -6.92 -8.46 -6.79
C PHE A 154 -7.24 -8.94 -8.23
N CYS A 155 -8.51 -9.28 -8.51
CA CYS A 155 -8.95 -9.66 -9.85
C CYS A 155 -8.95 -8.46 -10.82
N LEU A 156 -9.16 -7.25 -10.30
CA LEU A 156 -9.07 -6.00 -11.03
C LEU A 156 -8.15 -5.08 -10.25
N HIS A 157 -6.94 -4.89 -10.73
CA HIS A 157 -5.96 -4.06 -10.05
C HIS A 157 -5.20 -3.19 -11.04
N ALA A 158 -5.07 -1.92 -10.72
CA ALA A 158 -4.14 -1.02 -11.38
C ALA A 158 -3.32 -0.31 -10.29
N TYR A 159 -2.02 -0.24 -10.53
CA TYR A 159 -1.12 0.62 -9.78
C TYR A 159 -0.73 1.77 -10.69
N VAL A 160 -1.01 2.99 -10.24
CA VAL A 160 -0.75 4.22 -10.99
C VAL A 160 0.18 5.13 -10.20
N GLN A 161 0.97 5.94 -10.91
CA GLN A 161 1.88 6.91 -10.31
C GLN A 161 1.77 8.25 -11.04
N ARG A 162 1.96 9.35 -10.32
CA ARG A 162 2.09 10.67 -10.95
C ARG A 162 3.37 10.74 -11.79
N VAL A 163 3.21 11.06 -13.08
CA VAL A 163 4.27 11.35 -14.04
C VAL A 163 3.87 12.61 -14.79
N GLY A 164 4.68 13.68 -14.70
CA GLY A 164 4.38 14.94 -15.38
C GLY A 164 3.04 15.59 -14.95
N GLY A 165 2.62 15.39 -13.70
CA GLY A 165 1.37 15.94 -13.16
C GLY A 165 0.12 15.10 -13.42
N LEU A 166 0.21 13.99 -14.16
CA LEU A 166 -0.90 13.09 -14.46
C LEU A 166 -0.63 11.69 -13.90
N TYR A 167 -1.67 10.92 -13.58
CA TYR A 167 -1.50 9.50 -13.24
C TYR A 167 -1.26 8.67 -14.49
N ALA A 168 -0.13 7.97 -14.52
CA ALA A 168 0.20 6.97 -15.51
C ALA A 168 0.15 5.57 -14.89
N ALA A 169 -0.34 4.59 -15.65
CA ALA A 169 -0.31 3.20 -15.25
C ALA A 169 1.13 2.71 -15.15
N LYS A 170 1.49 2.12 -14.01
CA LYS A 170 2.73 1.37 -13.80
C LYS A 170 2.50 -0.12 -13.90
N GLN A 171 1.33 -0.56 -13.45
CA GLN A 171 0.92 -1.95 -13.58
C GLN A 171 -0.59 -2.01 -13.73
N VAL A 172 -1.08 -2.89 -14.60
CA VAL A 172 -2.50 -3.23 -14.70
C VAL A 172 -2.63 -4.74 -14.78
N ARG A 173 -3.56 -5.32 -14.01
CA ARG A 173 -3.81 -6.76 -13.93
C ARG A 173 -5.31 -7.04 -13.91
N ILE A 174 -5.77 -7.85 -14.87
CA ILE A 174 -7.15 -8.31 -14.99
C ILE A 174 -7.16 -9.83 -14.99
N GLN A 175 -7.71 -10.45 -13.96
CA GLN A 175 -7.89 -11.89 -13.92
C GLN A 175 -9.11 -12.31 -14.72
N PHE A 176 -8.97 -13.40 -15.48
CA PHE A 176 -10.03 -13.91 -16.33
C PHE A 176 -10.03 -15.43 -16.41
N ASP A 177 -11.19 -15.98 -16.72
CA ASP A 177 -11.41 -17.37 -17.10
C ASP A 177 -11.60 -17.47 -18.61
N PHE A 178 -11.21 -18.60 -19.19
CA PHE A 178 -11.36 -18.87 -20.61
C PHE A 178 -11.71 -20.35 -20.86
N PRO A 179 -12.36 -20.69 -21.99
CA PRO A 179 -12.73 -22.06 -22.31
C PRO A 179 -11.55 -23.04 -22.23
N GLY A 180 -11.74 -24.14 -21.50
CA GLY A 180 -10.73 -25.19 -21.33
C GLY A 180 -9.66 -24.91 -20.25
N GLY A 181 -9.57 -23.69 -19.72
CA GLY A 181 -8.67 -23.35 -18.62
C GLY A 181 -9.19 -23.85 -17.26
N LYS A 182 -8.30 -24.36 -16.41
CA LYS A 182 -8.64 -24.82 -15.04
C LYS A 182 -8.45 -23.72 -14.00
N TYR A 183 -7.42 -22.90 -14.15
CA TYR A 183 -7.01 -21.85 -13.21
C TYR A 183 -7.19 -20.44 -13.77
N GLY A 184 -7.32 -20.30 -15.10
CA GLY A 184 -7.52 -19.03 -15.79
C GLY A 184 -6.22 -18.30 -16.12
N GLY A 185 -6.34 -17.01 -16.41
CA GLY A 185 -5.24 -16.15 -16.82
C GLY A 185 -5.28 -14.78 -16.17
N CYS A 186 -4.20 -14.03 -16.36
CA CYS A 186 -4.11 -12.62 -16.01
C CYS A 186 -3.69 -11.82 -17.25
N TRP A 187 -4.48 -10.80 -17.59
CA TRP A 187 -4.16 -9.82 -18.63
C TRP A 187 -3.38 -8.70 -17.97
N CYS A 188 -2.12 -8.52 -18.37
CA CYS A 188 -1.14 -7.69 -17.68
C CYS A 188 -0.62 -6.59 -18.60
N LEU A 189 -0.34 -5.43 -18.02
CA LEU A 189 0.55 -4.41 -18.57
C LEU A 189 1.50 -4.01 -17.45
N GLU A 190 2.79 -4.18 -17.66
CA GLU A 190 3.82 -3.75 -16.72
C GLU A 190 4.50 -2.45 -17.18
N GLU A 191 5.22 -1.79 -16.28
CA GLU A 191 5.95 -0.58 -16.59
C GLU A 191 6.98 -0.82 -17.70
N GLY A 192 6.95 0.04 -18.72
CA GLY A 192 7.84 -0.06 -19.88
C GLY A 192 7.31 -0.97 -20.99
N GLU A 193 6.21 -1.68 -20.79
CA GLU A 193 5.52 -2.42 -21.83
C GLU A 193 4.59 -1.49 -22.63
N ALA A 194 4.53 -1.69 -23.94
CA ALA A 194 3.65 -0.93 -24.84
C ALA A 194 2.30 -1.61 -25.06
N GLU A 195 2.20 -2.91 -24.78
CA GLU A 195 1.02 -3.73 -25.09
C GLU A 195 0.70 -4.68 -23.93
N PHE A 196 -0.59 -4.98 -23.77
CA PHE A 196 -1.02 -5.99 -22.82
C PHE A 196 -0.59 -7.39 -23.24
N SER A 197 -0.29 -8.25 -22.26
CA SER A 197 0.05 -9.64 -22.46
C SER A 197 -0.72 -10.57 -21.51
N ALA A 198 -0.96 -11.81 -21.94
CA ALA A 198 -1.54 -12.84 -21.07
C ALA A 198 -0.44 -13.57 -20.29
N SER A 199 -0.55 -13.53 -18.96
CA SER A 199 0.14 -14.45 -18.06
C SER A 199 -0.78 -15.62 -17.74
N ILE A 200 -0.40 -16.83 -18.14
CA ILE A 200 -1.20 -18.06 -18.00
C ILE A 200 -0.46 -19.06 -17.12
N ALA A 201 -1.18 -19.73 -16.23
CA ALA A 201 -0.61 -20.80 -15.42
C ALA A 201 -0.07 -21.92 -16.31
N PHE A 202 1.09 -22.49 -15.97
CA PHE A 202 1.74 -23.49 -16.82
C PHE A 202 0.81 -24.68 -17.18
N GLY A 203 -0.02 -25.13 -16.23
CA GLY A 203 -1.00 -26.21 -16.46
C GLY A 203 -2.14 -25.87 -17.42
N ASP A 204 -2.35 -24.59 -17.72
CA ASP A 204 -3.39 -24.09 -18.62
C ASP A 204 -2.84 -23.62 -19.97
N LEU A 205 -1.51 -23.66 -20.19
CA LEU A 205 -0.89 -23.15 -21.43
C LEU A 205 -1.37 -23.89 -22.68
N GLU A 206 -1.53 -25.21 -22.61
CA GLU A 206 -2.03 -26.00 -23.74
C GLU A 206 -3.46 -25.57 -24.11
N ALA A 207 -4.35 -25.51 -23.12
CA ALA A 207 -5.73 -25.04 -23.29
C ALA A 207 -5.78 -23.60 -23.83
N TRP A 208 -4.88 -22.73 -23.36
CA TRP A 208 -4.78 -21.36 -23.85
C TRP A 208 -4.38 -21.27 -25.33
N TYR A 209 -3.42 -22.09 -25.77
CA TYR A 209 -3.05 -22.12 -27.19
C TYR A 209 -4.16 -22.69 -28.06
N ILE A 210 -4.84 -23.74 -27.61
CA ILE A 210 -5.99 -24.32 -28.31
C ILE A 210 -7.12 -23.28 -28.42
N PHE A 211 -7.42 -22.58 -27.32
CA PHE A 211 -8.38 -21.49 -27.31
C PHE A 211 -8.04 -20.39 -28.32
N ARG A 212 -6.74 -20.12 -28.53
CA ARG A 212 -6.25 -19.18 -29.56
C ARG A 212 -6.17 -19.76 -30.97
N GLY A 213 -6.77 -20.92 -31.22
CA GLY A 213 -6.90 -21.55 -32.53
C GLY A 213 -5.70 -22.41 -32.95
N LYS A 214 -4.82 -22.81 -32.03
CA LYS A 214 -3.76 -23.79 -32.31
C LYS A 214 -4.30 -25.22 -32.29
N THR A 215 -3.70 -26.10 -33.09
CA THR A 215 -4.02 -27.53 -32.97
C THR A 215 -3.43 -28.09 -31.67
N PRO A 216 -3.94 -29.22 -31.14
CA PRO A 216 -3.36 -29.87 -29.98
C PRO A 216 -1.86 -30.17 -30.13
N GLU A 217 -1.41 -30.59 -31.32
CA GLU A 217 0.00 -30.88 -31.59
C GLU A 217 0.87 -29.62 -31.54
N GLU A 218 0.38 -28.51 -32.11
CA GLU A 218 1.08 -27.22 -32.06
C GLU A 218 1.14 -26.67 -30.63
N ALA A 219 0.04 -26.77 -29.89
CA ALA A 219 -0.05 -26.35 -28.50
C ALA A 219 0.92 -27.13 -27.62
N ALA A 220 0.95 -28.45 -27.73
CA ALA A 220 1.88 -29.31 -26.99
C ALA A 220 3.36 -28.94 -27.28
N ARG A 221 3.70 -28.64 -28.54
CA ARG A 221 5.04 -28.19 -28.91
C ARG A 221 5.40 -26.86 -28.24
N LEU A 222 4.50 -25.88 -28.25
CA LEU A 222 4.72 -24.57 -27.62
C LEU A 222 4.88 -24.68 -26.10
N VAL A 223 4.10 -25.55 -25.45
CA VAL A 223 4.24 -25.83 -24.01
C VAL A 223 5.61 -26.41 -23.69
N GLU A 224 6.11 -27.33 -24.52
CA GLU A 224 7.44 -27.92 -24.33
C GLU A 224 8.57 -26.89 -24.51
N GLU A 225 8.42 -25.93 -25.42
CA GLU A 225 9.35 -24.79 -25.54
C GLU A 225 9.42 -23.96 -24.24
N HIS A 226 8.31 -23.83 -23.53
CA HIS A 226 8.25 -23.12 -22.24
C HIS A 226 8.89 -23.91 -21.10
N ARG A 227 9.00 -25.25 -21.19
CA ARG A 227 9.74 -26.08 -20.22
C ARG A 227 11.25 -25.97 -20.38
N ARG A 228 11.74 -25.65 -21.59
CA ARG A 228 13.17 -25.58 -21.82
C ARG A 228 13.75 -24.43 -20.98
N PRO A 229 14.78 -24.68 -20.16
CA PRO A 229 15.42 -23.62 -19.41
C PRO A 229 15.92 -22.57 -20.41
N LYS A 230 15.51 -21.31 -20.24
CA LYS A 230 16.09 -20.20 -21.00
C LYS A 230 17.60 -20.27 -20.77
N ALA A 231 18.37 -20.48 -21.83
CA ALA A 231 19.82 -20.50 -21.75
C ALA A 231 20.26 -19.22 -21.03
N ARG A 232 21.01 -19.35 -19.94
CA ARG A 232 21.59 -18.20 -19.25
C ARG A 232 22.41 -17.44 -20.28
N VAL A 233 21.97 -16.23 -20.64
CA VAL A 233 22.82 -15.28 -21.37
C VAL A 233 24.01 -15.03 -20.45
N ALA A 234 25.18 -15.52 -20.85
CA ALA A 234 26.40 -15.30 -20.10
C ALA A 234 26.60 -13.78 -19.96
N ALA A 235 26.67 -13.30 -18.71
CA ALA A 235 27.00 -11.92 -18.45
C ALA A 235 28.36 -11.61 -19.11
N PRO A 236 28.51 -10.48 -19.81
CA PRO A 236 29.80 -10.11 -20.37
C PRO A 236 30.83 -10.00 -19.24
N THR A 237 31.90 -10.79 -19.33
CA THR A 237 33.04 -10.74 -18.43
C THR A 237 33.57 -9.31 -18.36
N PRO A 238 33.75 -8.72 -17.16
CA PRO A 238 34.34 -7.39 -17.05
C PRO A 238 35.78 -7.44 -17.58
N SER A 239 35.99 -6.72 -18.68
CA SER A 239 37.31 -6.46 -19.26
C SER A 239 38.15 -5.71 -18.25
N SER A 240 39.15 -6.39 -17.67
CA SER A 240 40.22 -5.76 -16.89
C SER A 240 41.05 -4.82 -17.79
N ARG A 241 40.67 -3.55 -17.86
CA ARG A 241 41.61 -2.43 -18.10
C ARG A 241 42.04 -1.99 -16.70
N GLY A 242 43.28 -2.19 -16.27
CA GLY A 242 44.49 -1.70 -16.90
C GLY A 242 44.85 -0.39 -16.20
N VAL A 243 45.38 -0.48 -14.98
CA VAL A 243 46.00 0.66 -14.30
C VAL A 243 47.47 0.61 -14.65
N ALA A 244 47.89 1.58 -15.46
CA ALA A 244 49.27 2.02 -15.60
C ALA A 244 49.31 3.48 -15.17
#